data_AF-A0A7S1YBI5-F1
#
_entry.id   AF-A0A7S1YBI5-F1
#
_cell.length_a   1.000
_cell.length_b   1.000
_cell.length_c   1.000
_cell.angle_alpha   90.00
_cell.angle_beta   90.00
_cell.angle_gamma   90.00
#
_symmetry.space_group_name_H-M   'P 1'
#
loop_
_entity.id
_entity.type
_entity.pdbx_description
1 polymer ?
#
loop_
_entity_poly.entity_id
_entity_poly.type
_entity_poly.pdbx_seq_one_letter_code
_entity_poly.pdbx_strand_id
1 'polypeptide(L)'
;ANLRLALVPYATRAQLPDAQWADLLNLACAHARNDSPLHTRQLAGSVLALLAENERADQVLEAVEGSLDTLSLDALLVFGLRLAQAWAVDEAVLVRLAEGGYVRHLVRSLDERTISADMNNQVLAVLVRIALRCAALAPILMEVYAETRDWRARSVTLVPLQWLVFAHSMEQRGDELRATVASHLVRVVVRDASPEVQVTAAGALTATCSGMEEHEVLRVARKFGTVLGVSVSGTDGPGKKRKKDLAEAKHSETERTGAVQGLGAVLRSFPYSVKEFTPGVLAALVQVSLGSSSDKLSTAARACCLEFWRTHADGFVERHEHKFASHGTLLEQLREVVTAGVSYYC
;
A
#
# COMPACT_ATOMS: atom_id res chain seq x y z
N ALA A 1 27.05 17.65 27.03
CA ALA A 1 25.81 17.01 26.52
C ALA A 1 26.08 16.21 25.23
N ASN A 2 26.45 16.85 24.10
CA ASN A 2 26.73 16.16 22.82
C ASN A 2 27.77 15.03 22.92
N LEU A 3 28.83 15.21 23.71
CA LEU A 3 29.83 14.17 23.98
C LEU A 3 29.27 12.96 24.76
N ARG A 4 28.30 13.16 25.66
CA ARG A 4 27.67 12.06 26.40
C ARG A 4 26.78 11.22 25.48
N LEU A 5 26.01 11.87 24.60
CA LEU A 5 25.18 11.18 23.59
C LEU A 5 26.05 10.45 22.54
N ALA A 6 27.19 11.02 22.15
CA ALA A 6 28.13 10.41 21.20
C ALA A 6 28.85 9.16 21.75
N LEU A 7 28.95 9.04 23.09
CA LEU A 7 29.58 7.89 23.75
C LEU A 7 28.59 6.74 24.04
N VAL A 8 27.28 6.95 23.91
CA VAL A 8 26.25 5.92 24.18
C VAL A 8 26.41 4.65 23.36
N PRO A 9 26.74 4.67 22.04
CA PRO A 9 26.95 3.44 21.26
C PRO A 9 28.08 2.56 21.80
N TYR A 10 28.99 3.12 22.60
CA TYR A 10 30.10 2.42 23.24
C TYR A 10 29.76 1.96 24.67
N ALA A 11 28.77 2.57 25.31
CA ALA A 11 28.32 2.26 26.67
C ALA A 11 27.25 1.16 26.71
N THR A 12 26.51 0.92 25.62
CA THR A 12 25.39 -0.05 25.56
C THR A 12 25.79 -1.52 25.72
N ARG A 13 27.09 -1.85 25.74
CA ARG A 13 27.57 -3.20 26.15
C ARG A 13 27.93 -3.31 27.63
N ALA A 14 27.92 -2.20 28.37
CA ALA A 14 28.14 -2.18 29.82
C ALA A 14 26.80 -1.85 30.50
N GLN A 15 26.40 -2.65 31.48
CA GLN A 15 25.19 -2.40 32.29
C GLN A 15 25.32 -1.03 32.98
N LEU A 16 24.62 -0.01 32.45
CA LEU A 16 24.53 1.28 33.09
C LEU A 16 23.65 1.18 34.35
N PRO A 17 24.00 1.83 35.47
CA PRO A 17 23.12 1.94 36.63
C PRO A 17 21.79 2.61 36.28
N ASP A 18 20.70 2.21 36.95
CA ASP A 18 19.33 2.70 36.68
C ASP A 18 19.21 4.22 36.62
N ALA A 19 19.84 4.92 37.57
CA ALA A 19 19.83 6.38 37.61
C ALA A 19 20.48 7.02 36.37
N GLN A 20 21.62 6.47 35.91
CA GLN A 20 22.32 6.98 34.73
C GLN A 20 21.53 6.68 33.45
N TRP A 21 20.83 5.55 33.42
CA TRP A 21 19.95 5.18 32.31
C TRP A 21 18.76 6.15 32.20
N ALA A 22 18.07 6.43 33.31
CA ALA A 22 16.94 7.37 33.33
C ALA A 22 17.37 8.79 32.93
N ASP A 23 18.53 9.25 33.40
CA ASP A 23 19.11 10.53 33.00
C ASP A 23 19.38 10.60 31.50
N LEU A 24 19.91 9.52 30.90
CA LEU A 24 20.19 9.45 29.47
C LEU A 24 18.90 9.44 28.63
N LEU A 25 17.88 8.71 29.06
CA LEU A 25 16.58 8.68 28.38
C LEU A 25 15.93 10.08 28.39
N ASN A 26 15.88 10.73 29.56
CA ASN A 26 15.34 12.08 29.69
C ASN A 26 16.11 13.09 28.83
N LEU A 27 17.45 12.98 28.80
CA LEU A 27 18.31 13.83 27.99
C LEU A 27 18.08 13.60 26.49
N ALA A 28 17.91 12.35 26.05
CA ALA A 28 17.61 12.02 24.67
C ALA A 28 16.24 12.58 24.25
N CYS A 29 15.19 12.38 25.06
CA CYS A 29 13.87 12.96 24.78
C CYS A 29 13.90 14.49 24.71
N ALA A 30 14.62 15.16 25.61
CA ALA A 30 14.78 16.62 25.58
C ALA A 30 15.45 17.10 24.29
N HIS A 31 16.48 16.40 23.81
CA HIS A 31 17.23 16.75 22.60
C HIS A 31 16.58 16.31 21.28
N ALA A 32 15.57 15.45 21.34
CA ALA A 32 14.79 15.02 20.19
C ALA A 32 13.69 16.01 19.79
N ARG A 33 13.43 17.05 20.60
CA ARG A 33 12.42 18.08 20.38
C ARG A 33 12.76 19.04 19.24
N ASN A 34 11.75 19.72 18.69
CA ASN A 34 11.89 20.60 17.51
C ASN A 34 12.78 21.84 17.73
N ASP A 35 13.01 22.26 18.98
CA ASP A 35 13.88 23.38 19.36
C ASP A 35 15.37 23.05 19.29
N SER A 36 15.74 21.77 19.19
CA SER A 36 17.13 21.33 19.09
C SER A 36 17.68 21.38 17.65
N PRO A 37 19.00 21.56 17.46
CA PRO A 37 19.63 21.49 16.14
C PRO A 37 19.38 20.13 15.44
N LEU A 38 19.26 20.12 14.11
CA LEU A 38 18.95 18.90 13.33
C LEU A 38 19.86 17.71 13.69
N HIS A 39 21.17 17.92 13.73
CA HIS A 39 22.13 16.85 14.06
C HIS A 39 21.93 16.31 15.49
N THR A 40 21.54 17.17 16.42
CA THR A 40 21.22 16.80 17.81
C THR A 40 19.95 15.96 17.88
N ARG A 41 18.92 16.32 17.09
CA ARG A 41 17.65 15.58 16.98
C ARG A 41 17.88 14.17 16.40
N GLN A 42 18.68 14.07 15.34
CA GLN A 42 19.04 12.78 14.72
C GLN A 42 19.87 11.90 15.66
N LEU A 43 20.83 12.49 16.39
CA LEU A 43 21.61 11.76 17.40
C LEU A 43 20.72 11.26 18.53
N ALA A 44 19.80 12.09 19.02
CA ALA A 44 18.83 11.71 20.05
C ALA A 44 17.95 10.54 19.58
N GLY A 45 17.44 10.56 18.35
CA GLY A 45 16.71 9.42 17.78
C GLY A 45 17.54 8.13 17.73
N SER A 46 18.84 8.23 17.41
CA SER A 46 19.75 7.06 17.42
C SER A 46 19.97 6.54 18.84
N VAL A 47 20.11 7.43 19.82
CA VAL A 47 20.27 7.07 21.23
C VAL A 47 19.02 6.38 21.76
N LEU A 48 17.82 6.90 21.46
CA LEU A 48 16.55 6.26 21.84
C LEU A 48 16.46 4.84 21.26
N ALA A 49 16.85 4.65 20.00
CA ALA A 49 16.81 3.32 19.38
C ALA A 49 17.80 2.36 20.07
N LEU A 50 19.03 2.81 20.30
CA LEU A 50 20.03 2.02 21.03
C LEU A 50 19.58 1.67 22.46
N LEU A 51 18.90 2.58 23.15
CA LEU A 51 18.35 2.28 24.48
C LEU A 51 17.23 1.24 24.40
N ALA A 52 16.38 1.31 23.37
CA ALA A 52 15.30 0.35 23.14
C ALA A 52 15.78 -1.03 22.68
N GLU A 53 16.97 -1.13 22.06
CA GLU A 53 17.62 -2.40 21.74
C GLU A 53 18.10 -3.19 22.97
N ASN A 54 18.20 -2.54 24.13
CA ASN A 54 18.52 -3.21 25.40
C ASN A 54 17.25 -3.81 26.03
N GLU A 55 17.39 -4.65 27.05
CA GLU A 55 16.30 -5.30 27.82
C GLU A 55 15.34 -4.32 28.56
N ARG A 56 15.29 -3.06 28.15
CA ARG A 56 14.47 -1.97 28.70
C ARG A 56 13.64 -1.26 27.63
N ALA A 57 13.33 -1.95 26.53
CA ALA A 57 12.49 -1.42 25.45
C ALA A 57 11.21 -0.75 25.98
N ASP A 58 10.54 -1.38 26.95
CA ASP A 58 9.30 -0.89 27.55
C ASP A 58 9.41 0.53 28.11
N GLN A 59 10.46 0.81 28.88
CA GLN A 59 10.66 2.13 29.48
C GLN A 59 10.97 3.20 28.43
N VAL A 60 11.66 2.84 27.35
CA VAL A 60 11.92 3.76 26.23
C VAL A 60 10.64 4.03 25.47
N LEU A 61 9.85 3.00 25.18
CA LEU A 61 8.57 3.14 24.50
C LEU A 61 7.61 4.02 25.30
N GLU A 62 7.49 3.84 26.61
CA GLU A 62 6.67 4.70 27.48
C GLU A 62 7.09 6.17 27.43
N ALA A 63 8.39 6.43 27.46
CA ALA A 63 8.91 7.79 27.39
C ALA A 63 8.69 8.43 26.00
N VAL A 64 8.84 7.65 24.93
CA VAL A 64 8.57 8.11 23.56
C VAL A 64 7.08 8.39 23.38
N GLU A 65 6.21 7.45 23.76
CA GLU A 65 4.75 7.56 23.73
C GLU A 65 4.26 8.80 24.49
N GLY A 66 4.73 8.98 25.74
CA GLY A 66 4.40 10.15 26.56
C GLY A 66 4.93 11.48 26.03
N SER A 67 5.85 11.45 25.05
CA SER A 67 6.49 12.65 24.49
C SER A 67 6.18 12.89 23.01
N LEU A 68 5.40 12.04 22.33
CA LEU A 68 5.23 12.05 20.86
C LEU A 68 4.95 13.44 20.30
N ASP A 69 4.03 14.19 20.90
CA ASP A 69 3.63 15.53 20.46
C ASP A 69 4.74 16.60 20.54
N THR A 70 5.79 16.33 21.31
CA THR A 70 6.93 17.24 21.49
C THR A 70 8.17 16.84 20.69
N LEU A 71 8.25 15.57 20.29
CA LEU A 71 9.38 15.03 19.55
C LEU A 71 9.35 15.54 18.10
N SER A 72 10.53 15.76 17.53
CA SER A 72 10.64 16.13 16.13
C SER A 72 10.52 14.92 15.21
N LEU A 73 9.93 15.14 14.03
CA LEU A 73 9.82 14.11 13.00
C LEU A 73 11.19 13.51 12.62
N ASP A 74 12.25 14.32 12.52
CA ASP A 74 13.60 13.84 12.23
C ASP A 74 14.12 12.84 13.28
N ALA A 75 13.88 13.12 14.57
CA ALA A 75 14.27 12.22 15.65
C ALA A 75 13.44 10.92 15.61
N LEU A 76 12.13 11.03 15.39
CA LEU A 76 11.24 9.88 15.28
C LEU A 76 11.59 8.99 14.09
N LEU A 77 11.94 9.58 12.94
CA LEU A 77 12.36 8.82 11.76
C LEU A 77 13.63 8.03 12.02
N VAL A 78 14.66 8.65 12.59
CA VAL A 78 15.90 7.95 12.94
C VAL A 78 15.62 6.85 13.97
N PHE A 79 14.81 7.13 14.98
CA PHE A 79 14.40 6.17 16.00
C PHE A 79 13.75 4.93 15.37
N GLY A 80 12.69 5.10 14.57
CA GLY A 80 11.98 3.98 13.94
C GLY A 80 12.80 3.23 12.91
N LEU A 81 13.60 3.93 12.09
CA LEU A 81 14.47 3.28 11.11
C LEU A 81 15.48 2.36 11.78
N ARG A 82 16.07 2.79 12.89
CA ARG A 82 17.06 2.02 13.67
C ARG A 82 16.40 0.87 14.39
N LEU A 83 15.31 1.13 15.11
CA LEU A 83 14.58 0.12 15.86
C LEU A 83 14.10 -1.02 14.94
N ALA A 84 13.53 -0.68 13.77
CA ALA A 84 13.06 -1.69 12.81
C ALA A 84 14.21 -2.52 12.19
N GLN A 85 15.43 -1.95 12.11
CA GLN A 85 16.62 -2.66 11.63
C GLN A 85 17.32 -3.50 12.69
N ALA A 86 17.07 -3.23 13.97
CA ALA A 86 17.74 -3.91 15.05
C ALA A 86 17.27 -5.35 15.17
N TRP A 87 18.21 -6.30 15.07
CA TRP A 87 17.91 -7.72 15.22
C TRP A 87 17.44 -8.07 16.63
N ALA A 88 17.95 -7.38 17.66
CA ALA A 88 17.58 -7.62 19.05
C ALA A 88 16.13 -7.22 19.40
N VAL A 89 15.49 -6.38 18.57
CA VAL A 89 14.12 -5.95 18.80
C VAL A 89 13.17 -7.05 18.35
N ASP A 90 12.32 -7.52 19.26
CA ASP A 90 11.31 -8.53 18.94
C ASP A 90 10.07 -7.90 18.27
N GLU A 91 9.17 -8.75 17.77
CA GLU A 91 7.92 -8.28 17.17
C GLU A 91 7.04 -7.57 18.22
N ALA A 92 7.05 -8.02 19.48
CA ALA A 92 6.23 -7.44 20.55
C ALA A 92 6.53 -5.95 20.79
N VAL A 93 7.81 -5.56 20.76
CA VAL A 93 8.24 -4.15 20.83
C VAL A 93 7.75 -3.35 19.62
N LEU A 94 7.76 -3.93 18.42
CA LEU A 94 7.24 -3.25 17.21
C LEU A 94 5.72 -3.11 17.24
N VAL A 95 4.99 -4.11 17.75
CA VAL A 95 3.54 -4.04 17.97
C VAL A 95 3.22 -2.92 18.95
N ARG A 96 3.88 -2.91 20.11
CA ARG A 96 3.69 -1.87 21.14
C ARG A 96 3.98 -0.49 20.58
N LEU A 97 5.09 -0.32 19.86
CA LEU A 97 5.40 0.94 19.20
C LEU A 97 4.27 1.40 18.25
N ALA A 98 3.77 0.49 17.41
CA ALA A 98 2.73 0.80 16.45
C ALA A 98 1.40 1.17 17.14
N GLU A 99 1.00 0.42 18.17
CA GLU A 99 -0.23 0.63 18.94
C GLU A 99 -0.17 1.90 19.80
N GLY A 100 1.01 2.20 20.37
CA GLY A 100 1.31 3.38 21.19
C GLY A 100 1.25 4.72 20.47
N GLY A 101 0.81 4.73 19.21
CA GLY A 101 0.54 5.95 18.45
C GLY A 101 1.73 6.49 17.66
N TYR A 102 2.88 5.82 17.67
CA TYR A 102 4.05 6.22 16.87
C TYR A 102 3.71 6.30 15.38
N VAL A 103 3.06 5.26 14.84
CA VAL A 103 2.64 5.21 13.41
C VAL A 103 1.63 6.32 13.10
N ARG A 104 0.64 6.51 13.97
CA ARG A 104 -0.35 7.60 13.86
C ARG A 104 0.34 8.96 13.84
N HIS A 105 1.30 9.19 14.74
CA HIS A 105 2.03 10.44 14.82
C HIS A 105 2.93 10.70 13.61
N LEU A 106 3.63 9.68 13.10
CA LEU A 106 4.43 9.81 11.88
C LEU A 106 3.58 10.24 10.68
N VAL A 107 2.42 9.58 10.47
CA VAL A 107 1.54 9.88 9.34
C VAL A 107 0.81 11.21 9.54
N ARG A 108 0.38 11.53 10.75
CA ARG A 108 -0.24 12.82 11.07
C ARG A 108 0.73 13.98 10.88
N SER A 109 2.01 13.78 11.20
CA SER A 109 3.06 14.76 10.89
C SER A 109 3.16 15.04 9.39
N LEU A 110 2.73 14.09 8.54
CA LEU A 110 2.61 14.29 7.10
C LEU A 110 1.40 15.15 6.68
N ASP A 111 0.29 15.06 7.42
CA ASP A 111 -0.96 15.78 7.16
C ASP A 111 -0.83 17.30 7.48
N GLU A 112 -0.06 17.63 8.52
CA GLU A 112 -0.02 19.00 9.08
C GLU A 112 0.99 19.94 8.41
N ARG A 113 1.88 19.46 7.54
CA ARG A 113 3.00 20.24 7.01
C ARG A 113 3.06 20.19 5.48
N THR A 114 3.44 21.29 4.84
CA THR A 114 3.82 21.33 3.42
C THR A 114 5.14 20.59 3.23
N ILE A 115 5.05 19.27 3.14
CA ILE A 115 6.21 18.40 3.27
C ILE A 115 6.88 18.13 1.93
N SER A 116 8.22 18.13 1.95
CA SER A 116 9.04 17.71 0.82
C SER A 116 8.80 16.23 0.49
N ALA A 117 8.91 15.87 -0.79
CA ALA A 117 8.81 14.48 -1.23
C ALA A 117 9.80 13.55 -0.49
N ASP A 118 10.95 14.08 -0.07
CA ASP A 118 11.97 13.34 0.66
C ASP A 118 11.46 12.81 2.01
N MET A 119 10.75 13.62 2.77
CA MET A 119 10.22 13.22 4.08
C MET A 119 9.11 12.17 3.96
N ASN A 120 8.26 12.25 2.93
CA ASN A 120 7.29 11.19 2.62
C ASN A 120 8.00 9.86 2.38
N ASN A 121 9.11 9.88 1.64
CA ASN A 121 9.91 8.68 1.38
C ASN A 121 10.57 8.14 2.65
N GLN A 122 11.00 9.02 3.57
CA GLN A 122 11.58 8.59 4.85
C GLN A 122 10.54 7.95 5.78
N VAL A 123 9.33 8.53 5.90
CA VAL A 123 8.22 7.90 6.65
C VAL A 123 7.86 6.56 6.03
N LEU A 124 7.73 6.51 4.70
CA LEU A 124 7.48 5.27 4.00
C LEU A 124 8.55 4.21 4.28
N ALA A 125 9.83 4.59 4.27
CA ALA A 125 10.93 3.68 4.57
C ALA A 125 10.86 3.10 5.99
N VAL A 126 10.46 3.89 6.99
CA VAL A 126 10.20 3.40 8.35
C VAL A 126 9.04 2.40 8.34
N LEU A 127 7.90 2.79 7.79
CA LEU A 127 6.69 1.97 7.82
C LEU A 127 6.89 0.65 7.07
N VAL A 128 7.59 0.64 5.95
CA VAL A 128 7.93 -0.58 5.21
C VAL A 128 8.82 -1.50 6.05
N ARG A 129 9.79 -0.97 6.79
CA ARG A 129 10.65 -1.80 7.65
C ARG A 129 9.90 -2.41 8.83
N ILE A 130 8.97 -1.67 9.42
CA ILE A 130 8.09 -2.22 10.47
C ILE A 130 7.15 -3.28 9.86
N ALA A 131 6.57 -2.99 8.69
CA ALA A 131 5.70 -3.89 7.93
C ALA A 131 6.35 -5.23 7.56
N LEU A 132 7.67 -5.27 7.38
CA LEU A 132 8.40 -6.50 7.09
C LEU A 132 8.51 -7.45 8.30
N ARG A 133 8.17 -6.97 9.51
CA ARG A 133 8.45 -7.66 10.78
C ARG A 133 7.26 -7.72 11.73
N CYS A 134 6.16 -7.05 11.42
CA CYS A 134 5.03 -6.86 12.34
C CYS A 134 3.72 -6.91 11.57
N ALA A 135 3.08 -8.09 11.54
CA ALA A 135 1.82 -8.29 10.83
C ALA A 135 0.67 -7.47 11.45
N ALA A 136 0.75 -7.19 12.76
CA ALA A 136 -0.22 -6.36 13.49
C ALA A 136 -0.26 -4.90 13.01
N LEU A 137 0.72 -4.46 12.21
CA LEU A 137 0.72 -3.12 11.62
C LEU A 137 -0.43 -2.93 10.62
N ALA A 138 -0.95 -4.01 10.01
CA ALA A 138 -2.00 -3.92 8.99
C ALA A 138 -3.29 -3.20 9.46
N PRO A 139 -3.97 -3.62 10.55
CA PRO A 139 -5.15 -2.90 11.04
C PRO A 139 -4.84 -1.44 11.42
N ILE A 140 -3.67 -1.18 12.00
CA ILE A 140 -3.26 0.17 12.41
C ILE A 140 -3.13 1.08 11.18
N LEU A 141 -2.47 0.63 10.11
CA LEU A 141 -2.36 1.41 8.88
C LEU A 141 -3.72 1.69 8.23
N MET A 142 -4.65 0.73 8.30
CA MET A 142 -6.00 0.89 7.77
C MET A 142 -6.83 1.91 8.58
N GLU A 143 -6.66 1.94 9.90
CA GLU A 143 -7.24 2.96 10.79
C GLU A 143 -6.65 4.34 10.50
N VAL A 144 -5.31 4.43 10.48
CA VAL A 144 -4.58 5.69 10.21
C VAL A 144 -5.00 6.26 8.85
N TYR A 145 -5.11 5.40 7.82
CA TYR A 145 -5.62 5.80 6.50
C TYR A 145 -7.00 6.47 6.60
N ALA A 146 -7.92 5.92 7.39
CA ALA A 146 -9.28 6.43 7.52
C ALA A 146 -9.36 7.76 8.28
N GLU A 147 -8.39 8.01 9.17
CA GLU A 147 -8.29 9.26 9.96
C GLU A 147 -7.59 10.39 9.19
N THR A 148 -6.75 10.06 8.21
CA THR A 148 -5.84 10.99 7.52
C THR A 148 -6.55 11.79 6.41
N ARG A 149 -6.40 13.12 6.41
CA ARG A 149 -7.09 14.01 5.46
C ARG A 149 -6.27 14.33 4.22
N ASP A 150 -4.97 14.52 4.34
CA ASP A 150 -4.09 14.73 3.20
C ASP A 150 -3.91 13.43 2.39
N TRP A 151 -4.00 13.56 1.07
CA TRP A 151 -3.94 12.40 0.17
C TRP A 151 -2.54 11.80 0.09
N ARG A 152 -1.46 12.59 0.25
CA ARG A 152 -0.08 12.09 0.23
C ARG A 152 0.19 11.25 1.46
N ALA A 153 -0.27 11.74 2.61
CA ALA A 153 -0.20 10.99 3.86
C ALA A 153 -1.00 9.68 3.78
N ARG A 154 -2.21 9.69 3.18
CA ARG A 154 -2.97 8.45 2.87
C ARG A 154 -2.21 7.52 1.92
N SER A 155 -1.60 8.01 0.86
CA SER A 155 -0.81 7.16 -0.06
C SER A 155 0.35 6.46 0.64
N VAL A 156 1.00 7.12 1.61
CA VAL A 156 2.13 6.54 2.37
C VAL A 156 1.70 5.34 3.22
N THR A 157 0.46 5.26 3.68
CA THR A 157 -0.01 4.10 4.47
C THR A 157 -0.32 2.87 3.64
N LEU A 158 -0.57 3.03 2.33
CA LEU A 158 -0.98 1.94 1.44
C LEU A 158 0.18 1.07 0.97
N VAL A 159 1.35 1.66 0.72
CA VAL A 159 2.52 0.92 0.23
C VAL A 159 3.01 -0.12 1.26
N PRO A 160 3.11 0.18 2.56
CA PRO A 160 3.47 -0.84 3.56
C PRO A 160 2.50 -2.03 3.61
N LEU A 161 1.22 -1.86 3.26
CA LEU A 161 0.27 -2.98 3.19
C LEU A 161 0.67 -4.02 2.13
N GLN A 162 1.23 -3.58 1.01
CA GLN A 162 1.80 -4.49 0.00
C GLN A 162 2.98 -5.30 0.58
N TRP A 163 3.86 -4.64 1.33
CA TRP A 163 5.02 -5.29 1.93
C TRP A 163 4.62 -6.25 3.06
N LEU A 164 3.60 -5.91 3.84
CA LEU A 164 3.00 -6.80 4.85
C LEU A 164 2.53 -8.11 4.23
N VAL A 165 1.73 -8.04 3.16
CA VAL A 165 1.23 -9.23 2.47
C VAL A 165 2.37 -10.07 1.91
N PHE A 166 3.41 -9.44 1.38
CA PHE A 166 4.57 -10.15 0.86
C PHE A 166 5.36 -10.85 1.98
N ALA A 167 5.74 -10.11 3.02
CA ALA A 167 6.61 -10.59 4.09
C ALA A 167 5.98 -11.71 4.92
N HIS A 168 4.68 -11.58 5.20
CA HIS A 168 3.93 -12.50 6.06
C HIS A 168 3.10 -13.52 5.27
N SER A 169 3.35 -13.64 3.96
CA SER A 169 2.59 -14.55 3.07
C SER A 169 2.68 -16.02 3.44
N MET A 170 3.80 -16.44 4.03
CA MET A 170 4.09 -17.85 4.38
C MET A 170 3.75 -18.18 5.84
N GLU A 171 3.23 -17.22 6.59
CA GLU A 171 2.83 -17.43 7.98
C GLU A 171 1.47 -18.12 8.07
N GLN A 172 1.16 -18.72 9.23
CA GLN A 172 -0.09 -19.44 9.46
C GLN A 172 -1.35 -18.58 9.19
N ARG A 173 -1.24 -17.25 9.31
CA ARG A 173 -2.33 -16.29 9.09
C ARG A 173 -2.14 -15.43 7.84
N GLY A 174 -1.21 -15.79 6.95
CA GLY A 174 -0.89 -15.02 5.75
C GLY A 174 -2.09 -14.82 4.82
N ASP A 175 -2.94 -15.84 4.67
CA ASP A 175 -4.14 -15.76 3.84
C ASP A 175 -5.23 -14.86 4.45
N GLU A 176 -5.42 -14.90 5.77
CA GLU A 176 -6.36 -14.01 6.47
C GLU A 176 -5.92 -12.54 6.34
N LEU A 177 -4.62 -12.29 6.53
CA LEU A 177 -4.02 -10.97 6.35
C LEU A 177 -4.23 -10.49 4.92
N ARG A 178 -3.90 -11.33 3.92
CA ARG A 178 -4.06 -11.03 2.50
C ARG A 178 -5.51 -10.71 2.15
N ALA A 179 -6.47 -11.50 2.61
CA ALA A 179 -7.89 -11.29 2.36
C ALA A 179 -8.38 -9.97 3.00
N THR A 180 -7.91 -9.65 4.21
CA THR A 180 -8.24 -8.40 4.92
C THR A 180 -7.69 -7.19 4.18
N VAL A 181 -6.41 -7.23 3.80
CA VAL A 181 -5.73 -6.18 3.03
C VAL A 181 -6.38 -6.01 1.66
N ALA A 182 -6.66 -7.09 0.92
CA ALA A 182 -7.34 -7.03 -0.36
C ALA A 182 -8.72 -6.37 -0.24
N SER A 183 -9.49 -6.73 0.79
CA SER A 183 -10.81 -6.14 1.04
C SER A 183 -10.72 -4.64 1.31
N HIS A 184 -9.74 -4.21 2.10
CA HIS A 184 -9.46 -2.80 2.35
C HIS A 184 -9.07 -2.07 1.06
N LEU A 185 -8.08 -2.58 0.31
CA LEU A 185 -7.59 -1.97 -0.92
C LEU A 185 -8.69 -1.85 -1.98
N VAL A 186 -9.58 -2.82 -2.12
CA VAL A 186 -10.76 -2.71 -3.02
C VAL A 186 -11.64 -1.53 -2.63
N ARG A 187 -11.86 -1.29 -1.32
CA ARG A 187 -12.63 -0.13 -0.87
C ARG A 187 -11.91 1.17 -1.19
N VAL A 188 -10.60 1.25 -0.95
CA VAL A 188 -9.78 2.43 -1.24
C VAL A 188 -9.77 2.76 -2.73
N VAL A 189 -9.48 1.77 -3.58
CA VAL A 189 -9.45 1.92 -5.05
C VAL A 189 -10.75 2.49 -5.58
N VAL A 190 -11.90 2.08 -5.04
CA VAL A 190 -13.20 2.58 -5.50
C VAL A 190 -13.56 3.92 -4.86
N ARG A 191 -13.33 4.10 -3.56
CA ARG A 191 -13.98 5.17 -2.79
C ARG A 191 -13.09 6.34 -2.41
N ASP A 192 -11.77 6.26 -2.56
CA ASP A 192 -10.93 7.44 -2.28
C ASP A 192 -11.25 8.55 -3.28
N ALA A 193 -11.26 9.79 -2.80
CA ALA A 193 -11.54 10.97 -3.61
C ALA A 193 -10.33 11.38 -4.48
N SER A 194 -9.12 11.01 -4.08
CA SER A 194 -7.88 11.33 -4.81
C SER A 194 -7.53 10.22 -5.81
N PRO A 195 -7.37 10.54 -7.10
CA PRO A 195 -6.96 9.57 -8.11
C PRO A 195 -5.54 9.03 -7.85
N GLU A 196 -4.65 9.82 -7.25
CA GLU A 196 -3.30 9.39 -6.88
C GLU A 196 -3.35 8.26 -5.84
N VAL A 197 -4.22 8.39 -4.85
CA VAL A 197 -4.42 7.35 -3.82
C VAL A 197 -5.05 6.09 -4.43
N GLN A 198 -6.02 6.24 -5.34
CA GLN A 198 -6.60 5.09 -6.07
C GLN A 198 -5.53 4.32 -6.87
N VAL A 199 -4.62 5.04 -7.56
CA VAL A 199 -3.52 4.43 -8.30
C VAL A 199 -2.54 3.71 -7.37
N THR A 200 -2.17 4.33 -6.25
CA THR A 200 -1.32 3.68 -5.23
C THR A 200 -1.97 2.41 -4.68
N ALA A 201 -3.26 2.47 -4.35
CA ALA A 201 -4.02 1.33 -3.85
C ALA A 201 -4.14 0.20 -4.89
N ALA A 202 -4.33 0.55 -6.17
CA ALA A 202 -4.37 -0.42 -7.26
C ALA A 202 -2.99 -1.08 -7.46
N GLY A 203 -1.90 -0.35 -7.26
CA GLY A 203 -0.54 -0.88 -7.22
C GLY A 203 -0.38 -1.92 -6.10
N ALA A 204 -0.74 -1.56 -4.87
CA ALA A 204 -0.70 -2.48 -3.73
C ALA A 204 -1.61 -3.71 -3.92
N LEU A 205 -2.76 -3.53 -4.55
CA LEU A 205 -3.70 -4.61 -4.84
C LEU A 205 -3.12 -5.60 -5.86
N THR A 206 -2.34 -5.11 -6.83
CA THR A 206 -1.65 -5.96 -7.82
C THR A 206 -0.78 -7.00 -7.13
N ALA A 207 0.10 -6.54 -6.23
CA ALA A 207 0.97 -7.44 -5.46
C ALA A 207 0.18 -8.36 -4.52
N THR A 208 -0.91 -7.85 -3.93
CA THR A 208 -1.78 -8.64 -3.04
C THR A 208 -2.43 -9.80 -3.80
N CYS A 209 -2.92 -9.55 -5.02
CA CYS A 209 -3.61 -10.56 -5.84
C CYS A 209 -2.67 -11.61 -6.45
N SER A 210 -1.39 -11.30 -6.68
CA SER A 210 -0.42 -12.26 -7.25
C SER A 210 -0.23 -13.53 -6.40
N GLY A 211 -0.49 -13.46 -5.09
CA GLY A 211 -0.41 -14.61 -4.18
C GLY A 211 -1.77 -15.27 -3.88
N MET A 212 -2.88 -14.76 -4.39
CA MET A 212 -4.22 -15.27 -4.07
C MET A 212 -4.62 -16.45 -4.96
N GLU A 213 -5.51 -17.28 -4.44
CA GLU A 213 -6.19 -18.32 -5.21
C GLU A 213 -7.11 -17.68 -6.29
N GLU A 214 -7.22 -18.33 -7.45
CA GLU A 214 -7.92 -17.74 -8.61
C GLU A 214 -9.38 -17.39 -8.32
N HIS A 215 -10.05 -18.20 -7.50
CA HIS A 215 -11.44 -17.97 -7.11
C HIS A 215 -11.63 -16.72 -6.21
N GLU A 216 -10.60 -16.36 -5.43
CA GLU A 216 -10.59 -15.15 -4.61
C GLU A 216 -10.29 -13.90 -5.44
N VAL A 217 -9.34 -14.01 -6.38
CA VAL A 217 -9.06 -12.95 -7.36
C VAL A 217 -10.31 -12.65 -8.19
N LEU A 218 -11.03 -13.69 -8.64
CA LEU A 218 -12.30 -13.51 -9.34
C LEU A 218 -13.35 -12.82 -8.46
N ARG A 219 -13.38 -13.10 -7.15
CA ARG A 219 -14.27 -12.41 -6.20
C ARG A 219 -13.92 -10.91 -6.10
N VAL A 220 -12.64 -10.57 -6.09
CA VAL A 220 -12.15 -9.18 -6.16
C VAL A 220 -12.59 -8.51 -7.46
N ALA A 221 -12.33 -9.15 -8.60
CA ALA A 221 -12.69 -8.62 -9.92
C ALA A 221 -14.21 -8.37 -10.06
N ARG A 222 -15.05 -9.27 -9.54
CA ARG A 222 -16.52 -9.10 -9.53
C ARG A 222 -16.99 -7.88 -8.74
N LYS A 223 -16.29 -7.47 -7.68
CA LYS A 223 -16.60 -6.24 -6.94
C LYS A 223 -16.43 -5.02 -7.84
N PHE A 224 -15.34 -4.93 -8.59
CA PHE A 224 -15.13 -3.86 -9.56
C PHE A 224 -16.11 -3.91 -10.74
N GLY A 225 -16.39 -5.10 -11.27
CA GLY A 225 -17.41 -5.29 -12.31
C GLY A 225 -18.79 -4.78 -11.86
N THR A 226 -19.14 -4.98 -10.59
CA THR A 226 -20.40 -4.47 -10.02
C THR A 226 -20.47 -2.94 -10.04
N VAL A 227 -19.38 -2.24 -9.71
CA VAL A 227 -19.30 -0.77 -9.78
C VAL A 227 -19.45 -0.27 -11.22
N LEU A 228 -18.88 -1.02 -12.17
CA LEU A 228 -18.93 -0.69 -13.60
C LEU A 228 -20.24 -1.12 -14.29
N GLY A 229 -21.11 -1.87 -13.62
CA GLY A 229 -22.33 -2.42 -14.22
C GLY A 229 -22.08 -3.52 -15.26
N VAL A 230 -20.91 -4.17 -15.20
CA VAL A 230 -20.49 -5.23 -16.13
C VAL A 230 -20.33 -6.56 -15.40
N SER A 231 -20.59 -7.66 -16.09
CA SER A 231 -20.42 -9.00 -15.53
C SER A 231 -18.99 -9.48 -15.75
N VAL A 232 -18.35 -9.98 -14.70
CA VAL A 232 -17.04 -10.63 -14.75
C VAL A 232 -17.24 -12.12 -14.45
N SER A 233 -17.20 -12.96 -15.49
CA SER A 233 -17.32 -14.42 -15.44
C SER A 233 -15.96 -15.10 -15.63
N GLY A 234 -15.81 -16.32 -15.09
CA GLY A 234 -14.60 -17.13 -15.27
C GLY A 234 -14.65 -18.03 -16.51
N THR A 235 -15.84 -18.50 -16.89
CA THR A 235 -16.00 -19.53 -17.93
C THR A 235 -17.16 -19.28 -18.88
N ASP A 236 -18.14 -18.47 -18.48
CA ASP A 236 -19.31 -18.14 -19.31
C ASP A 236 -19.01 -16.96 -20.24
N GLY A 237 -19.42 -17.10 -21.51
CA GLY A 237 -19.22 -16.12 -22.58
C GLY A 237 -19.78 -14.71 -22.30
N PRO A 238 -19.76 -13.79 -23.29
CA PRO A 238 -19.83 -12.35 -23.07
C PRO A 238 -20.98 -11.96 -22.14
N GLY A 239 -20.59 -11.40 -20.99
CA GLY A 239 -21.48 -11.08 -19.90
C GLY A 239 -22.67 -10.23 -20.36
N LYS A 240 -23.89 -10.67 -20.04
CA LYS A 240 -25.09 -9.87 -20.29
C LYS A 240 -24.90 -8.48 -19.69
N LYS A 241 -25.08 -7.43 -20.51
CA LYS A 241 -25.19 -6.04 -20.03
C LYS A 241 -26.24 -6.00 -18.93
N ARG A 242 -25.82 -5.77 -17.67
CA ARG A 242 -26.75 -5.32 -16.64
C ARG A 242 -27.23 -3.93 -17.04
N LYS A 243 -28.44 -3.54 -16.63
CA LYS A 243 -29.07 -2.23 -16.98
C LYS A 243 -28.06 -1.09 -16.76
N LYS A 244 -27.44 -0.63 -17.85
CA LYS A 244 -26.33 0.34 -17.86
C LYS A 244 -26.71 1.62 -17.12
N ASP A 245 -27.94 2.07 -17.34
CA ASP A 245 -28.52 3.28 -16.75
C ASP A 245 -28.55 3.24 -15.22
N LEU A 246 -28.67 2.06 -14.61
CA LEU A 246 -28.74 1.92 -13.14
C LEU A 246 -27.36 2.02 -12.47
N ALA A 247 -26.30 1.60 -13.14
CA ALA A 247 -24.94 1.68 -12.62
C ALA A 247 -24.38 3.11 -12.77
N GLU A 248 -24.66 3.76 -13.91
CA GLU A 248 -24.28 5.16 -14.14
C GLU A 248 -24.98 6.13 -13.19
N ALA A 249 -26.22 5.82 -12.78
CA ALA A 249 -26.94 6.59 -11.77
C ALA A 249 -26.46 6.34 -10.32
N LYS A 250 -25.82 5.19 -10.05
CA LYS A 250 -25.47 4.77 -8.68
C LYS A 250 -24.05 5.12 -8.27
N HIS A 251 -23.11 5.17 -9.23
CA HIS A 251 -21.69 5.33 -8.95
C HIS A 251 -21.11 6.57 -9.62
N SER A 252 -20.26 7.30 -8.89
CA SER A 252 -19.60 8.49 -9.44
C SER A 252 -18.57 8.10 -10.52
N GLU A 253 -18.22 9.06 -11.38
CA GLU A 253 -17.17 8.83 -12.40
C GLU A 253 -15.83 8.45 -11.76
N THR A 254 -15.50 9.04 -10.60
CA THR A 254 -14.29 8.72 -9.82
C THR A 254 -14.33 7.27 -9.32
N GLU A 255 -15.47 6.79 -8.83
CA GLU A 255 -15.62 5.39 -8.40
C GLU A 255 -15.48 4.41 -9.57
N ARG A 256 -16.05 4.76 -10.73
CA ARG A 256 -15.94 3.95 -11.95
C ARG A 256 -14.50 3.92 -12.47
N THR A 257 -13.80 5.05 -12.45
CA THR A 257 -12.38 5.14 -12.83
C THR A 257 -11.53 4.28 -11.92
N GLY A 258 -11.75 4.36 -10.60
CA GLY A 258 -11.11 3.49 -9.62
C GLY A 258 -11.39 2.00 -9.91
N ALA A 259 -12.63 1.63 -10.22
CA ALA A 259 -12.97 0.26 -10.57
C ALA A 259 -12.27 -0.25 -11.85
N VAL A 260 -12.07 0.60 -12.86
CA VAL A 260 -11.24 0.28 -14.04
C VAL A 260 -9.79 0.02 -13.62
N GLN A 261 -9.20 0.88 -12.78
CA GLN A 261 -7.86 0.67 -12.25
C GLN A 261 -7.75 -0.62 -11.44
N GLY A 262 -8.80 -0.97 -10.69
CA GLY A 262 -8.91 -2.22 -9.95
C GLY A 262 -8.92 -3.47 -10.84
N LEU A 263 -9.70 -3.47 -11.94
CA LEU A 263 -9.64 -4.54 -12.93
C LEU A 263 -8.27 -4.61 -13.62
N GLY A 264 -7.66 -3.46 -13.92
CA GLY A 264 -6.29 -3.39 -14.43
C GLY A 264 -5.25 -3.95 -13.45
N ALA A 265 -5.42 -3.72 -12.15
CA ALA A 265 -4.57 -4.32 -11.11
C ALA A 265 -4.70 -5.85 -11.09
N VAL A 266 -5.93 -6.38 -11.20
CA VAL A 266 -6.17 -7.82 -11.30
C VAL A 266 -5.43 -8.43 -12.50
N LEU A 267 -5.49 -7.80 -13.68
CA LEU A 267 -4.75 -8.29 -14.86
C LEU A 267 -3.22 -8.22 -14.67
N ARG A 268 -2.72 -7.11 -14.13
CA ARG A 268 -1.28 -6.90 -13.87
C ARG A 268 -0.71 -7.84 -12.80
N SER A 269 -1.57 -8.49 -12.01
CA SER A 269 -1.15 -9.43 -10.97
C SER A 269 -0.58 -10.73 -11.56
N PHE A 270 -0.87 -11.01 -12.83
CA PHE A 270 -0.50 -12.24 -13.54
C PHE A 270 0.21 -11.91 -14.86
N PRO A 271 1.37 -11.22 -14.82
CA PRO A 271 2.10 -10.91 -16.03
C PRO A 271 2.54 -12.23 -16.70
N TYR A 272 2.45 -12.29 -18.03
CA TYR A 272 2.84 -13.46 -18.84
C TYR A 272 1.98 -14.72 -18.64
N SER A 273 0.85 -14.63 -17.95
CA SER A 273 -0.04 -15.77 -17.75
C SER A 273 -1.51 -15.38 -17.85
N VAL A 274 -2.25 -16.08 -18.71
CA VAL A 274 -3.71 -15.92 -18.82
C VAL A 274 -4.39 -16.92 -17.91
N LYS A 275 -5.03 -16.45 -16.84
CA LYS A 275 -5.84 -17.27 -15.91
C LYS A 275 -7.24 -17.49 -16.46
N GLU A 276 -8.01 -18.40 -15.86
CA GLU A 276 -9.37 -18.68 -16.34
C GLU A 276 -10.27 -17.46 -16.29
N PHE A 277 -10.13 -16.60 -15.26
CA PHE A 277 -10.90 -15.36 -15.15
C PHE A 277 -10.43 -14.24 -16.10
N THR A 278 -9.25 -14.35 -16.71
CA THR A 278 -8.64 -13.26 -17.48
C THR A 278 -9.52 -12.81 -18.67
N PRO A 279 -10.09 -13.70 -19.50
CA PRO A 279 -11.00 -13.31 -20.57
C PRO A 279 -12.22 -12.51 -20.08
N GLY A 280 -12.84 -12.90 -18.97
CA GLY A 280 -14.00 -12.18 -18.42
C GLY A 280 -13.64 -10.80 -17.87
N VAL A 281 -12.47 -10.66 -17.23
CA VAL A 281 -11.96 -9.35 -16.80
C VAL A 281 -11.64 -8.46 -17.99
N LEU A 282 -11.03 -9.02 -19.03
CA LEU A 282 -10.67 -8.28 -20.24
C LEU A 282 -11.93 -7.86 -21.03
N ALA A 283 -12.95 -8.73 -21.12
CA ALA A 283 -14.23 -8.41 -21.71
C ALA A 283 -14.90 -7.22 -21.02
N ALA A 284 -14.85 -7.16 -19.69
CA ALA A 284 -15.37 -6.04 -18.91
C ALA A 284 -14.65 -4.71 -19.28
N LEU A 285 -13.32 -4.73 -19.40
CA LEU A 285 -12.53 -3.56 -19.78
C LEU A 285 -12.78 -3.13 -21.23
N VAL A 286 -12.82 -4.07 -22.17
CA VAL A 286 -13.15 -3.82 -23.58
C VAL A 286 -14.55 -3.22 -23.71
N GLN A 287 -15.53 -3.76 -23.00
CA GLN A 287 -16.90 -3.23 -22.98
C GLN A 287 -16.95 -1.79 -22.46
N VAL A 288 -16.18 -1.46 -21.41
CA VAL A 288 -16.09 -0.10 -20.89
C VAL A 288 -15.38 0.81 -21.90
N SER A 289 -14.31 0.35 -22.53
CA SER A 289 -13.56 1.13 -23.52
C SER A 289 -14.41 1.52 -24.73
N LEU A 290 -15.15 0.56 -25.31
CA LEU A 290 -15.97 0.77 -26.51
C LEU A 290 -17.34 1.37 -26.19
N GLY A 291 -17.86 1.16 -24.98
CA GLY A 291 -19.25 1.45 -24.64
C GLY A 291 -19.47 2.63 -23.68
N SER A 292 -18.42 3.23 -23.12
CA SER A 292 -18.51 4.38 -22.21
C SER A 292 -18.77 5.69 -22.97
N SER A 293 -19.65 6.54 -22.43
CA SER A 293 -19.82 7.92 -22.90
C SER A 293 -18.77 8.88 -22.31
N SER A 294 -18.03 8.47 -21.28
CA SER A 294 -16.90 9.22 -20.72
C SER A 294 -15.60 8.81 -21.42
N ASP A 295 -14.94 9.78 -22.05
CA ASP A 295 -13.63 9.63 -22.67
C ASP A 295 -12.55 9.26 -21.65
N LYS A 296 -12.61 9.81 -20.43
CA LYS A 296 -11.66 9.50 -19.35
C LYS A 296 -11.73 8.03 -18.98
N LEU A 297 -12.95 7.52 -18.78
CA LEU A 297 -13.18 6.12 -18.42
C LEU A 297 -12.80 5.18 -19.57
N SER A 298 -13.13 5.55 -20.81
CA SER A 298 -12.75 4.80 -22.01
C SER A 298 -11.23 4.71 -22.17
N THR A 299 -10.54 5.85 -21.99
CA THR A 299 -9.07 5.95 -22.07
C THR A 299 -8.39 5.13 -20.99
N ALA A 300 -8.87 5.19 -19.75
CA ALA A 300 -8.33 4.38 -18.65
C ALA A 300 -8.50 2.88 -18.89
N ALA A 301 -9.66 2.45 -19.41
CA ALA A 301 -9.92 1.05 -19.72
C ALA A 301 -9.04 0.57 -20.88
N ARG A 302 -8.86 1.41 -21.90
CA ARG A 302 -7.96 1.15 -23.03
C ARG A 302 -6.51 1.00 -22.58
N ALA A 303 -6.04 1.86 -21.68
CA ALA A 303 -4.69 1.77 -21.13
C ALA A 303 -4.46 0.42 -20.41
N CYS A 304 -5.47 -0.09 -19.70
CA CYS A 304 -5.39 -1.41 -19.07
C CYS A 304 -5.32 -2.55 -20.11
N CYS A 305 -6.12 -2.47 -21.18
CA CYS A 305 -6.08 -3.44 -22.29
C CYS A 305 -4.74 -3.43 -23.04
N LEU A 306 -4.19 -2.23 -23.28
CA LEU A 306 -2.88 -2.04 -23.91
C LEU A 306 -1.76 -2.67 -23.07
N GLU A 307 -1.77 -2.44 -21.76
CA GLU A 307 -0.78 -2.99 -20.85
C GLU A 307 -0.86 -4.53 -20.77
N PHE A 308 -2.07 -5.09 -20.77
CA PHE A 308 -2.27 -6.53 -20.89
C PHE A 308 -1.67 -7.07 -22.20
N TRP A 309 -2.01 -6.46 -23.34
CA TRP A 309 -1.51 -6.89 -24.65
C TRP A 309 0.02 -6.82 -24.71
N ARG A 310 0.61 -5.72 -24.24
CA ARG A 310 2.06 -5.50 -24.20
C ARG A 310 2.80 -6.59 -23.43
N THR A 311 2.24 -7.05 -22.31
CA THR A 311 2.88 -8.06 -21.44
C THR A 311 2.64 -9.50 -21.88
N HIS A 312 1.69 -9.75 -22.79
CA HIS A 312 1.34 -11.09 -23.25
C HIS A 312 1.59 -11.33 -24.74
N ALA A 313 2.11 -10.34 -25.47
CA ALA A 313 2.31 -10.40 -26.91
C ALA A 313 3.20 -11.59 -27.33
N ASP A 314 4.27 -11.83 -26.58
CA ASP A 314 5.22 -12.90 -26.87
C ASP A 314 4.59 -14.28 -26.67
N GLY A 315 4.33 -14.98 -27.77
CA GLY A 315 3.73 -16.32 -27.74
C GLY A 315 2.23 -16.34 -27.42
N PHE A 316 1.52 -15.21 -27.55
CA PHE A 316 0.08 -15.12 -27.26
C PHE A 316 -0.74 -16.18 -28.00
N VAL A 317 -0.52 -16.27 -29.32
CA VAL A 317 -1.25 -17.17 -30.23
C VAL A 317 -1.09 -18.63 -29.79
N GLU A 318 0.14 -19.03 -29.50
CA GLU A 318 0.46 -20.42 -29.17
C GLU A 318 -0.02 -20.81 -27.76
N ARG A 319 0.12 -19.91 -26.78
CA ARG A 319 -0.02 -20.25 -25.35
C ARG A 319 -1.31 -19.78 -24.71
N HIS A 320 -1.99 -18.80 -25.28
CA HIS A 320 -3.05 -18.08 -24.58
C HIS A 320 -4.34 -17.92 -25.39
N GLU A 321 -4.27 -17.88 -26.72
CA GLU A 321 -5.44 -17.63 -27.58
C GLU A 321 -6.59 -18.61 -27.35
N HIS A 322 -6.30 -19.89 -27.13
CA HIS A 322 -7.31 -20.93 -26.87
C HIS A 322 -8.20 -20.64 -25.64
N LYS A 323 -7.69 -19.88 -24.65
CA LYS A 323 -8.45 -19.49 -23.44
C LYS A 323 -9.55 -18.47 -23.73
N PHE A 324 -9.50 -17.82 -24.90
CA PHE A 324 -10.48 -16.84 -25.32
C PHE A 324 -11.55 -17.42 -26.26
N ALA A 325 -11.48 -18.72 -26.59
CA ALA A 325 -12.41 -19.35 -27.55
C ALA A 325 -13.89 -19.25 -27.13
N SER A 326 -14.18 -19.31 -25.82
CA SER A 326 -15.53 -19.14 -25.26
C SER A 326 -16.04 -17.69 -25.31
N HIS A 327 -15.17 -16.74 -25.68
CA HIS A 327 -15.45 -15.31 -25.68
C HIS A 327 -15.52 -14.73 -27.11
N GLY A 328 -15.84 -15.55 -28.11
CA GLY A 328 -16.27 -15.16 -29.47
C GLY A 328 -15.46 -14.03 -30.10
N THR A 329 -15.99 -12.81 -30.05
CA THR A 329 -15.42 -11.60 -30.69
C THR A 329 -14.43 -10.83 -29.81
N LEU A 330 -14.11 -11.30 -28.60
CA LEU A 330 -13.31 -10.54 -27.64
C LEU A 330 -11.92 -10.20 -28.16
N LEU A 331 -11.24 -11.12 -28.86
CA LEU A 331 -9.91 -10.87 -29.40
C LEU A 331 -9.93 -9.83 -30.53
N GLU A 332 -10.97 -9.81 -31.36
CA GLU A 332 -11.15 -8.81 -32.41
C GLU A 332 -11.38 -7.43 -31.81
N GLN A 333 -12.28 -7.35 -30.81
CA GLN A 333 -12.56 -6.12 -30.09
C GLN A 333 -11.33 -5.63 -29.30
N LEU A 334 -10.54 -6.54 -28.72
CA LEU A 334 -9.30 -6.19 -28.05
C LEU A 334 -8.31 -5.59 -29.04
N ARG A 335 -8.15 -6.19 -30.23
CA ARG A 335 -7.28 -5.65 -31.28
C ARG A 335 -7.74 -4.26 -31.72
N GLU A 336 -9.04 -4.04 -31.91
CA GLU A 336 -9.61 -2.72 -32.20
C GLU A 336 -9.28 -1.69 -31.10
N VAL A 337 -9.46 -2.06 -29.83
CA VAL A 337 -9.15 -1.19 -28.69
C VAL A 337 -7.66 -0.84 -28.64
N VAL A 338 -6.78 -1.79 -28.98
CA VAL A 338 -5.32 -1.60 -28.98
C VAL A 338 -4.87 -0.73 -30.17
N THR A 339 -5.46 -0.90 -31.36
CA THR A 339 -5.06 -0.15 -32.56
C THR A 339 -5.66 1.25 -32.62
N ALA A 340 -6.90 1.45 -32.14
CA ALA A 340 -7.57 2.75 -32.15
C ALA A 340 -7.05 3.74 -31.09
N GLY A 341 -6.16 3.29 -30.20
CA GLY A 341 -5.80 3.99 -28.96
C GLY A 341 -4.76 5.09 -29.06
N VAL A 342 -4.16 5.27 -30.24
CA VAL A 342 -2.90 5.96 -30.35
C VAL A 342 -2.99 6.96 -31.48
N SER A 343 -2.99 8.26 -31.15
CA SER A 343 -3.28 9.37 -32.07
C SER A 343 -2.35 9.47 -33.29
N TYR A 344 -1.30 8.66 -33.34
CA TYR A 344 -0.33 8.61 -34.44
C TYR A 344 -0.48 7.36 -35.34
N TYR A 345 -1.40 6.44 -35.05
CA TYR A 345 -1.81 5.41 -36.00
C TYR A 345 -3.05 5.91 -36.73
N CYS A 346 -2.85 6.39 -37.97
CA CYS A 346 -3.92 6.72 -38.91
C CYS A 346 -4.15 5.54 -39.86
#